data_AF-A0A7S3B9Q0-F1
#
_entry.id   AF-A0A7S3B9Q0-F1
#
_cell.length_a   1.000
_cell.length_b   1.000
_cell.length_c   1.000
_cell.angle_alpha   90.00
_cell.angle_beta   90.00
_cell.angle_gamma   90.00
#
_symmetry.space_group_name_H-M   'P 1'
#
loop_
_entity.id
_entity.type
_entity.pdbx_description
1 polymer ?
#
loop_
_entity_poly.entity_id
_entity_poly.type
_entity_poly.pdbx_seq_one_letter_code
_entity_poly.pdbx_strand_id
1 'polypeptide(L)'
;FDIYSESRERLLKSIEGWLAEQREAANTAALESGVPEDVHAAALVGGFAYDRASGFYYNGGSGLYFDGKTSLYWPAAGGDTYYYYDSASGQFVPAAAGEVPTPATGGGGGAGSSAGGAEGGEGAELDEGAPMVEDGSDDNDDDDQG
;
A
#
# COMPACT_ATOMS: atom_id res chain seq x y z
N PHE A 1 -3.41 55.17 -7.14
CA PHE A 1 -2.56 54.13 -7.75
C PHE A 1 -2.42 53.02 -6.73
N ASP A 2 -3.19 51.95 -6.91
CA ASP A 2 -3.22 50.82 -5.98
C ASP A 2 -2.13 49.82 -6.37
N ILE A 3 -0.88 50.18 -6.07
CA ILE A 3 0.32 49.41 -6.42
C ILE A 3 0.30 48.03 -5.73
N TYR A 4 -0.42 47.91 -4.61
CA TYR A 4 -0.59 46.67 -3.87
C TYR A 4 -1.46 45.65 -4.62
N SER A 5 -2.52 46.11 -5.29
CA SER A 5 -3.41 45.23 -6.05
C SER A 5 -2.70 44.62 -7.26
N GLU A 6 -1.99 45.42 -8.05
CA GLU A 6 -1.25 44.93 -9.23
C GLU A 6 -0.10 43.98 -8.85
N SER A 7 0.59 44.26 -7.73
CA SER A 7 1.68 43.40 -7.24
C SER A 7 1.16 42.05 -6.74
N ARG A 8 0.00 42.03 -6.08
CA ARG A 8 -0.67 40.80 -5.62
C ARG A 8 -1.12 39.93 -6.79
N GLU A 9 -1.69 40.53 -7.84
CA GLU A 9 -2.15 39.77 -9.02
C GLU A 9 -0.98 39.15 -9.79
N ARG A 10 0.13 39.88 -9.95
CA ARG A 10 1.35 39.33 -10.58
C ARG A 10 1.91 38.17 -9.78
N LEU A 11 1.91 38.28 -8.46
CA LEU A 11 2.42 37.23 -7.57
C LEU A 11 1.51 35.98 -7.60
N LEU A 12 0.18 36.16 -7.58
CA LEU A 12 -0.77 35.06 -7.71
C LEU A 12 -0.60 34.32 -9.04
N LYS A 13 -0.54 35.06 -10.15
CA LYS A 13 -0.33 34.46 -11.48
C LYS A 13 1.01 33.71 -11.57
N SER A 14 2.06 34.24 -10.93
CA SER A 14 3.36 33.56 -10.87
C SER A 14 3.28 32.26 -10.07
N ILE A 15 2.56 32.24 -8.95
CA ILE A 15 2.37 31.05 -8.13
C ILE A 15 1.55 30.00 -8.88
N GLU A 16 0.46 30.42 -9.53
CA GLU A 16 -0.39 29.53 -10.34
C GLU A 16 0.40 28.93 -11.52
N GLY A 17 1.22 29.74 -12.19
CA GLY A 17 2.10 29.26 -13.26
C GLY A 17 3.11 28.24 -12.75
N TRP A 18 3.76 28.51 -11.62
CA TRP A 18 4.69 27.56 -10.99
C TRP A 18 4.01 26.26 -10.54
N LEU A 19 2.79 26.34 -10.00
CA LEU A 19 1.99 25.17 -9.63
C LEU A 19 1.63 24.32 -10.86
N ALA A 20 1.25 24.97 -11.97
CA ALA A 20 0.91 24.29 -13.21
C ALA A 20 2.14 23.55 -13.79
N GLU A 21 3.29 24.22 -13.82
CA GLU A 21 4.56 23.63 -14.25
C GLU A 21 4.95 22.44 -13.37
N GLN A 22 4.86 22.58 -12.05
CA GLN A 22 5.13 21.49 -11.11
C GLN A 22 4.22 20.28 -11.33
N ARG A 23 2.93 20.52 -11.62
CA ARG A 23 1.95 19.47 -11.92
C ARG A 23 2.26 18.77 -13.23
N GLU A 24 2.55 19.51 -14.29
CA GLU A 24 2.94 18.93 -15.57
C GLU A 24 4.20 18.08 -15.43
N ALA A 25 5.22 18.61 -14.75
CA ALA A 25 6.46 17.91 -14.55
C ALA A 25 6.31 16.66 -13.63
N ALA A 26 5.34 16.66 -12.71
CA ALA A 26 4.98 15.48 -11.93
C ALA A 26 4.28 14.42 -12.79
N ASN A 27 3.36 14.83 -13.67
CA ASN A 27 2.69 13.92 -14.62
C ASN A 27 3.70 13.25 -15.54
N THR A 28 4.60 14.02 -16.16
CA THR A 28 5.64 13.48 -17.04
C THR A 28 6.51 12.45 -16.32
N ALA A 29 6.99 12.78 -15.12
CA ALA A 29 7.87 11.88 -14.38
C ALA A 29 7.19 10.58 -13.94
N ALA A 30 5.89 10.61 -13.62
CA ALA A 30 5.14 9.41 -13.28
C ALA A 30 5.06 8.45 -14.48
N LEU A 31 4.74 8.98 -15.66
CA LEU A 31 4.66 8.21 -16.90
C LEU A 31 6.04 7.67 -17.33
N GLU A 32 7.09 8.49 -17.24
CA GLU A 32 8.48 8.07 -17.52
C GLU A 32 8.96 6.98 -16.56
N SER A 33 8.46 6.99 -15.33
CA SER A 33 8.74 5.95 -14.34
C SER A 33 7.98 4.65 -14.59
N GLY A 34 7.12 4.59 -15.62
CA GLY A 34 6.35 3.42 -15.99
C GLY A 34 5.05 3.24 -15.21
N VAL A 35 4.54 4.29 -14.55
CA VAL A 35 3.20 4.26 -13.97
C VAL A 35 2.16 4.38 -15.09
N PRO A 36 1.15 3.50 -15.16
CA PRO A 36 0.06 3.63 -16.13
C PRO A 36 -0.68 4.97 -15.99
N GLU A 37 -1.08 5.57 -17.11
CA GLU A 37 -1.73 6.89 -17.13
C GLU A 37 -3.05 6.92 -16.34
N ASP A 38 -3.84 5.85 -16.46
CA ASP A 38 -5.10 5.66 -15.73
C ASP A 38 -4.88 5.53 -14.23
N VAL A 39 -3.85 4.79 -13.81
CA VAL A 39 -3.46 4.68 -12.39
C VAL A 39 -2.99 6.02 -11.84
N HIS A 40 -2.19 6.77 -12.61
CA HIS A 40 -1.76 8.11 -12.23
C HIS A 40 -2.96 9.06 -12.08
N ALA A 41 -3.89 9.07 -13.04
CA ALA A 41 -5.09 9.89 -12.98
C ALA A 41 -5.96 9.54 -11.76
N ALA A 42 -6.13 8.25 -11.47
CA ALA A 42 -6.87 7.78 -10.30
C ALA A 42 -6.21 8.22 -8.98
N ALA A 43 -4.88 8.14 -8.89
CA ALA A 43 -4.13 8.60 -7.71
C ALA A 43 -4.35 10.10 -7.45
N LEU A 44 -4.28 10.93 -8.49
CA LEU A 44 -4.53 12.38 -8.38
C LEU A 44 -5.96 12.68 -7.89
N VAL A 45 -6.97 11.97 -8.42
CA VAL A 45 -8.37 12.09 -7.96
C VAL A 45 -8.51 11.64 -6.50
N GLY A 46 -7.76 10.63 -6.09
CA GLY A 46 -7.69 10.15 -4.71
C GLY A 46 -6.92 11.07 -3.76
N GLY A 47 -6.41 12.22 -4.22
CA GLY A 47 -5.67 13.17 -3.39
C GLY A 47 -4.21 12.77 -3.12
N PHE A 48 -3.68 11.83 -3.89
CA PHE A 48 -2.28 11.41 -3.81
C PHE A 48 -1.38 12.35 -4.64
N ALA A 49 -0.25 12.75 -4.06
CA ALA A 49 0.79 13.53 -4.73
C ALA A 49 1.96 12.63 -5.10
N TYR A 50 2.40 12.69 -6.36
CA TYR A 50 3.55 11.93 -6.83
C TYR A 50 4.86 12.56 -6.36
N ASP A 51 5.69 11.79 -5.65
CA ASP A 51 7.06 12.17 -5.32
C ASP A 51 8.03 11.51 -6.32
N ARG A 52 8.65 12.37 -7.12
CA ARG A 52 9.60 11.97 -8.16
C ARG A 52 10.91 11.42 -7.61
N ALA A 53 11.30 11.81 -6.40
CA ALA A 53 12.55 11.36 -5.79
C ALA A 53 12.45 9.90 -5.34
N SER A 54 11.30 9.51 -4.78
CA SER A 54 11.05 8.15 -4.32
C SER A 54 10.36 7.27 -5.36
N GLY A 55 9.65 7.86 -6.31
CA GLY A 55 8.83 7.15 -7.29
C GLY A 55 7.49 6.67 -6.74
N PHE A 56 7.12 7.10 -5.54
CA PHE A 56 5.86 6.74 -4.88
C PHE A 56 4.94 7.95 -4.74
N TYR A 57 3.68 7.66 -4.48
CA TYR A 57 2.68 8.66 -4.16
C TYR A 57 2.47 8.76 -2.66
N TYR A 58 2.14 9.95 -2.17
CA TYR A 58 1.75 10.17 -0.78
C TYR A 58 0.46 10.98 -0.68
N ASN A 59 -0.47 10.54 0.17
CA ASN A 59 -1.66 11.30 0.52
C ASN A 59 -1.58 11.75 1.97
N GLY A 60 -1.38 13.06 2.18
CA GLY A 60 -1.27 13.65 3.51
C GLY A 60 -2.57 13.64 4.33
N GLY A 61 -3.73 13.45 3.68
CA GLY A 61 -5.01 13.33 4.36
C GLY A 61 -5.25 11.94 4.96
N SER A 62 -4.79 10.88 4.29
CA SER A 62 -4.90 9.50 4.79
C SER A 62 -3.64 8.99 5.49
N GLY A 63 -2.49 9.63 5.28
CA GLY A 63 -1.19 9.15 5.76
C GLY A 63 -0.70 7.88 5.05
N LEU A 64 -1.20 7.63 3.83
CA LEU A 64 -0.84 6.46 3.03
C LEU A 64 0.15 6.82 1.93
N TYR A 65 1.11 5.93 1.73
CA TYR A 65 1.88 5.81 0.51
C TYR A 65 1.17 4.90 -0.49
N PHE A 66 1.41 5.13 -1.78
CA PHE A 66 0.90 4.33 -2.87
C PHE A 66 1.96 4.14 -3.96
N ASP A 67 2.16 2.91 -4.42
CA ASP A 67 3.00 2.60 -5.58
C ASP A 67 2.12 2.39 -6.81
N GLY A 68 2.17 3.33 -7.75
CA GLY A 68 1.38 3.26 -8.98
C GLY A 68 1.79 2.15 -9.95
N LYS A 69 2.93 1.49 -9.74
CA LYS A 69 3.38 0.38 -10.60
C LYS A 69 2.81 -0.96 -10.14
N THR A 70 2.67 -1.12 -8.83
CA THR A 70 2.23 -2.36 -8.18
C THR A 70 0.83 -2.27 -7.59
N SER A 71 0.24 -1.08 -7.59
CA SER A 71 -1.05 -0.77 -6.95
C SER A 71 -1.09 -1.09 -5.45
N LEU A 72 0.06 -1.02 -4.77
CA LEU A 72 0.20 -1.30 -3.34
C LEU A 72 0.10 -0.01 -2.51
N TYR A 73 -0.49 -0.13 -1.33
CA TYR A 73 -0.66 0.94 -0.34
C TYR A 73 -0.01 0.54 0.98
N TRP A 74 0.58 1.50 1.70
CA TRP A 74 1.11 1.26 3.04
C TRP A 74 1.08 2.54 3.90
N PRO A 75 0.94 2.41 5.23
CA PRO A 75 0.94 3.56 6.12
C PRO A 75 2.33 4.18 6.28
N ALA A 76 2.38 5.51 6.30
CA ALA A 76 3.63 6.25 6.53
C ALA A 76 4.18 6.10 7.96
N ALA A 77 3.36 5.65 8.91
CA ALA A 77 3.74 5.43 10.30
C ALA A 77 4.67 4.22 10.54
N GLY A 78 5.15 3.57 9.47
CA GLY A 78 6.20 2.54 9.56
C GLY A 78 5.67 1.15 9.91
N GLY A 79 4.82 0.59 9.05
CA GLY A 79 4.41 -0.82 9.13
C GLY A 79 4.90 -1.59 7.91
N ASP A 80 5.38 -2.82 8.11
CA ASP A 80 5.77 -3.76 7.05
C ASP A 80 4.56 -4.39 6.31
N THR A 81 3.34 -3.91 6.61
CA THR A 81 2.11 -4.41 6.01
C THR A 81 1.76 -3.58 4.78
N TYR A 82 1.83 -4.24 3.63
CA TYR A 82 1.34 -3.73 2.37
C TYR A 82 -0.11 -4.15 2.16
N TYR A 83 -0.87 -3.32 1.47
CA TYR A 83 -2.27 -3.56 1.15
C TYR A 83 -2.50 -3.36 -0.33
N TYR A 84 -3.44 -4.10 -0.90
CA TYR A 84 -4.06 -3.74 -2.17
C TYR A 84 -5.49 -3.29 -1.93
N TYR A 85 -6.00 -2.45 -2.83
CA TYR A 85 -7.39 -2.03 -2.78
C TYR A 85 -8.24 -2.99 -3.62
N ASP A 86 -9.10 -3.77 -2.97
CA ASP A 86 -10.10 -4.58 -3.67
C ASP A 86 -11.29 -3.69 -4.03
N SER A 87 -11.40 -3.33 -5.30
CA SER A 87 -12.51 -2.52 -5.80
C SER A 87 -13.87 -3.23 -5.73
N ALA A 88 -13.90 -4.56 -5.66
CA ALA A 88 -15.16 -5.30 -5.60
C ALA A 88 -15.82 -5.19 -4.22
N SER A 89 -15.04 -5.32 -3.15
CA SER A 89 -15.50 -5.13 -1.76
C SER A 89 -15.38 -3.68 -1.28
N GLY A 90 -14.56 -2.86 -1.95
CA GLY A 90 -14.23 -1.51 -1.52
C GLY A 90 -13.33 -1.47 -0.29
N GLN A 91 -12.60 -2.56 0.01
CA GLN A 91 -11.77 -2.70 1.20
C GLN A 91 -10.28 -2.81 0.87
N PHE A 92 -9.45 -2.41 1.82
CA PHE A 92 -8.01 -2.71 1.78
C PHE A 92 -7.78 -4.12 2.30
N VAL A 93 -7.14 -4.94 1.49
CA VAL A 93 -6.80 -6.32 1.84
C VAL A 93 -5.28 -6.41 1.99
N PRO A 94 -4.77 -7.05 3.07
CA PRO A 94 -3.34 -7.26 3.25
C PRO A 94 -2.75 -8.04 2.07
N ALA A 95 -1.66 -7.53 1.50
CA ALA A 95 -0.86 -8.29 0.55
C ALA A 95 -0.07 -9.35 1.34
N ALA A 96 -0.30 -10.64 1.06
CA ALA A 96 0.53 -11.70 1.60
C ALA A 96 1.97 -11.55 1.06
N ALA A 97 2.97 -11.89 1.87
CA ALA A 97 4.36 -11.86 1.45
C ALA A 97 4.57 -12.72 0.18
N GLY A 98 4.77 -12.06 -0.97
CA GLY A 98 5.01 -12.72 -2.26
C GLY A 98 3.94 -12.51 -3.34
N GLU A 99 2.78 -11.93 -3.03
CA GLU A 99 1.76 -11.59 -4.04
C GLU A 99 1.75 -10.09 -4.28
N VAL A 100 2.43 -9.67 -5.35
CA VAL A 100 2.19 -8.36 -5.96
C VAL A 100 1.01 -8.53 -6.92
N PRO A 101 -0.18 -8.01 -6.62
CA PRO A 101 -1.26 -8.04 -7.59
C PRO A 101 -0.82 -7.21 -8.80
N THR A 102 -0.84 -7.82 -9.99
CA THR A 102 -0.65 -7.07 -11.24
C THR A 102 -1.75 -6.03 -11.34
N PRO A 103 -1.46 -4.75 -11.68
CA PRO A 103 -2.48 -3.73 -11.81
C PRO A 103 -3.53 -4.21 -12.80
N ALA A 104 -4.76 -4.40 -12.31
CA ALA A 104 -5.87 -4.87 -13.12
C ALA A 104 -6.20 -3.80 -14.16
N THR A 105 -5.76 -4.00 -15.40
CA THR A 105 -6.32 -3.31 -16.56
C THR A 105 -7.80 -3.66 -16.60
N GLY A 106 -8.66 -2.65 -16.45
CA GLY A 106 -10.11 -2.82 -16.43
C GLY A 106 -10.61 -3.66 -17.62
N GLY A 107 -11.21 -4.81 -17.30
CA GLY A 107 -11.81 -5.70 -18.29
C GLY A 107 -12.83 -6.59 -17.60
N GLY A 108 -14.12 -6.32 -17.82
CA GLY A 108 -15.21 -7.08 -17.23
C GLY A 108 -15.32 -8.51 -17.75
N GLY A 109 -15.82 -9.39 -16.87
CA GLY A 109 -16.62 -10.55 -17.23
C GLY A 109 -15.88 -11.87 -17.49
N GLY A 110 -16.18 -12.86 -16.65
CA GLY A 110 -16.34 -14.25 -17.12
C GLY A 110 -15.50 -15.31 -16.43
N ALA A 111 -16.15 -16.00 -15.48
CA ALA A 111 -16.10 -17.44 -15.16
C ALA A 111 -14.77 -18.20 -15.30
N GLY A 112 -14.33 -18.78 -14.17
CA GLY A 112 -13.34 -19.86 -14.17
C GLY A 112 -13.17 -20.44 -12.77
N SER A 113 -14.02 -21.41 -12.43
CA SER A 113 -14.01 -22.16 -11.18
C SER A 113 -12.65 -22.78 -10.83
N SER A 114 -12.31 -22.77 -9.55
CA SER A 114 -11.75 -23.96 -8.92
C SER A 114 -12.29 -24.09 -7.51
N ALA A 115 -13.15 -25.10 -7.37
CA ALA A 115 -13.69 -25.59 -6.12
C ALA A 115 -12.58 -26.03 -5.15
N GLY A 116 -12.84 -25.84 -3.87
CA GLY A 116 -12.01 -26.36 -2.78
C GLY A 116 -12.69 -26.03 -1.46
N GLY A 117 -13.84 -26.66 -1.20
CA GLY A 117 -14.53 -26.54 0.07
C GLY A 117 -13.76 -27.23 1.20
N ALA A 118 -13.84 -26.64 2.39
CA ALA A 118 -13.87 -27.40 3.64
C ALA A 118 -14.69 -26.58 4.64
N GLU A 119 -15.87 -27.10 4.89
CA GLU A 119 -16.82 -26.74 5.94
C GLU A 119 -16.36 -27.22 7.33
N GLY A 120 -16.68 -26.43 8.36
CA GLY A 120 -16.97 -26.93 9.71
C GLY A 120 -15.85 -26.81 10.76
N GLY A 121 -16.19 -26.20 11.91
CA GLY A 121 -15.46 -26.42 13.16
C GLY A 121 -15.47 -25.25 14.14
N GLU A 122 -16.50 -25.18 14.96
CA GLU A 122 -16.68 -24.25 16.08
C GLU A 122 -15.64 -24.42 17.21
N GLY A 123 -15.21 -23.30 17.80
CA GLY A 123 -14.99 -23.12 19.26
C GLY A 123 -13.83 -23.83 19.97
N ALA A 124 -12.88 -23.03 20.48
CA ALA A 124 -12.31 -23.22 21.83
C ALA A 124 -11.47 -22.00 22.24
N GLU A 125 -12.01 -21.16 23.12
CA GLU A 125 -11.24 -20.34 24.05
C GLU A 125 -10.86 -21.22 25.24
N LEU A 126 -9.57 -21.34 25.61
CA LEU A 126 -9.04 -21.63 26.95
C LEU A 126 -7.56 -21.20 26.94
N ASP A 127 -7.24 -20.02 27.47
CA ASP A 127 -6.85 -19.78 28.87
C ASP A 127 -5.41 -20.24 29.15
N GLU A 128 -4.51 -19.27 29.16
CA GLU A 128 -3.11 -19.40 29.55
C GLU A 128 -3.02 -19.48 31.08
N GLY A 129 -2.85 -20.68 31.62
CA GLY A 129 -2.69 -20.90 33.06
C GLY A 129 -1.87 -22.16 33.37
N ALA A 130 -0.61 -21.97 33.77
CA ALA A 130 0.39 -22.99 34.14
C ALA A 130 -0.06 -23.96 35.27
N PRO A 131 0.64 -25.08 35.54
CA PRO A 131 1.91 -24.99 36.28
C PRO A 131 3.03 -25.98 35.90
N MET A 132 4.25 -25.52 36.14
CA MET A 132 5.48 -26.30 36.33
C MET A 132 5.25 -27.53 37.21
N VAL A 133 5.74 -28.68 36.74
CA VAL A 133 6.11 -29.80 37.61
C VAL A 133 7.52 -30.22 37.20
N GLU A 134 8.48 -29.86 38.04
CA GLU A 134 9.78 -30.52 38.11
C GLU A 134 9.57 -31.91 38.75
N ASP A 135 10.17 -32.95 38.17
CA ASP A 135 10.87 -34.05 38.86
C ASP A 135 11.22 -35.14 37.83
N GLY A 136 12.43 -35.72 37.93
CA GLY A 136 12.76 -36.98 37.25
C GLY A 136 14.07 -36.96 36.47
N SER A 137 15.18 -37.05 37.18
CA SER A 137 16.46 -37.53 36.67
C SER A 137 16.30 -38.93 36.07
N ASP A 138 16.81 -39.17 34.86
CA ASP A 138 17.18 -40.52 34.43
C ASP A 138 18.48 -40.42 33.62
N ASP A 139 19.54 -40.88 34.28
CA ASP A 139 20.83 -41.24 33.71
C ASP A 139 20.63 -42.12 32.48
N ASN A 140 21.27 -41.76 31.37
CA ASN A 140 21.55 -42.72 30.32
C ASN A 140 23.01 -42.53 29.90
N ASP A 141 23.88 -43.12 30.72
CA ASP A 141 25.10 -43.77 30.25
C ASP A 141 24.70 -44.75 29.13
N ASP A 142 25.12 -44.50 27.90
CA ASP A 142 25.77 -45.48 27.01
C ASP A 142 26.04 -44.87 25.63
N ASP A 143 27.02 -45.49 24.96
CA ASP A 143 27.49 -45.28 23.59
C ASP A 143 28.48 -44.11 23.36
N ASP A 144 29.79 -44.34 23.36
CA ASP A 144 30.60 -45.10 22.38
C ASP A 144 31.39 -44.13 21.48
N GLN A 145 32.55 -44.61 21.00
CA GLN A 145 33.47 -44.02 20.00
C GLN A 145 34.69 -43.26 20.54
N GLY A 146 35.83 -43.97 20.60
CA GLY A 146 37.16 -43.39 20.29
C GLY A 146 38.31 -43.82 21.18
#